data_AF-A0A9W4QW77-F1
#
_entry.id   AF-A0A9W4QW77-F1
#
_cell.length_a   1.000
_cell.length_b   1.000
_cell.length_c   1.000
_cell.angle_alpha   90.00
_cell.angle_beta   90.00
_cell.angle_gamma   90.00
#
_symmetry.space_group_name_H-M   'P 1'
#
loop_
_entity.id
_entity.type
_entity.pdbx_description
1 polymer ?
#
loop_
_entity_poly.entity_id
_entity_poly.type
_entity_poly.pdbx_seq_one_letter_code
_entity_poly.pdbx_strand_id
1 'polypeptide(L)'
;MGGAGQAWQFSNNTLAYSLVNGYLGDLAKNSQFYDSSVEVGIITGTDSGVKLKASYEKSFLNAKNPAQTKLELAVPISQDIDIRLAVTHANSAMWQLKLNYYWQ
;
A
#
# COMPACT_ATOMS: atom_id res chain seq x y z
N MET A 1 7.02 16.61 2.05
CA MET A 1 6.20 15.38 2.03
C MET A 1 5.01 15.60 2.94
N GLY A 2 3.80 15.29 2.49
CA GLY A 2 2.60 15.40 3.29
C GLY A 2 1.52 14.47 2.77
N GLY A 3 0.52 14.18 3.59
CA GLY A 3 -0.58 13.32 3.21
C GLY A 3 -1.83 13.60 4.03
N ALA A 4 -2.97 13.26 3.47
CA ALA A 4 -4.26 13.31 4.13
C ALA A 4 -4.94 11.95 3.99
N GLY A 5 -5.66 11.55 5.02
CA GLY A 5 -6.39 10.30 5.00
C GLY A 5 -7.67 10.39 5.81
N GLN A 6 -8.58 9.50 5.47
CA GLN A 6 -9.82 9.31 6.20
C GLN A 6 -10.02 7.82 6.43
N ALA A 7 -10.52 7.49 7.62
CA ALA A 7 -10.87 6.13 7.98
C ALA A 7 -12.34 6.08 8.41
N TRP A 8 -13.00 5.00 8.06
CA TRP A 8 -14.39 4.71 8.40
C TRP A 8 -14.45 3.34 9.08
N GLN A 9 -14.98 3.33 10.30
CA GLN A 9 -15.26 2.09 11.01
C GLN A 9 -16.69 1.65 10.68
N PHE A 10 -16.81 0.57 9.89
CA PHE A 10 -18.11 0.02 9.50
C PHE A 10 -18.68 -0.96 10.51
N SER A 11 -17.81 -1.60 11.30
CA SER A 11 -18.18 -2.47 12.40
C SER A 11 -17.09 -2.44 13.49
N ASN A 12 -17.36 -3.04 14.65
CA ASN A 12 -16.35 -3.18 15.70
C ASN A 12 -15.04 -3.83 15.21
N ASN A 13 -15.11 -4.62 14.13
CA ASN A 13 -14.00 -5.40 13.62
C ASN A 13 -13.70 -5.07 12.16
N THR A 14 -14.16 -3.95 11.61
CA THR A 14 -13.92 -3.59 10.20
C THR A 14 -13.66 -2.10 10.05
N LEU A 15 -12.46 -1.80 9.55
CA LEU A 15 -12.00 -0.46 9.24
C LEU A 15 -11.71 -0.36 7.75
N ALA A 16 -12.30 0.61 7.07
CA ALA A 16 -11.84 1.02 5.76
C ALA A 16 -11.08 2.33 5.88
N TYR A 17 -10.11 2.55 5.00
CA TYR A 17 -9.38 3.79 4.94
C TYR A 17 -9.05 4.18 3.52
N SER A 18 -8.84 5.47 3.33
CA SER A 18 -8.25 6.07 2.14
C SER A 18 -7.15 7.03 2.58
N LEU A 19 -6.02 7.00 1.89
CA LEU A 19 -4.85 7.84 2.11
C LEU A 19 -4.43 8.42 0.76
N VAL A 20 -4.13 9.71 0.75
CA VAL A 20 -3.53 10.39 -0.39
C VAL A 20 -2.26 11.04 0.13
N ASN A 21 -1.13 10.64 -0.42
CA ASN A 21 0.18 11.18 -0.09
C ASN A 21 0.76 11.90 -1.30
N GLY A 22 1.49 12.97 -1.01
CA GLY A 22 2.17 13.77 -2.00
C GLY A 22 3.54 14.22 -1.52
N TYR A 23 4.48 14.26 -2.45
CA TYR A 23 5.75 14.91 -2.27
C TYR A 23 5.86 16.06 -3.27
N LEU A 24 6.17 17.26 -2.76
CA LEU A 24 6.50 18.44 -3.54
C LEU A 24 7.93 18.86 -3.15
N GLY A 25 8.82 18.98 -4.14
CA GLY A 25 10.22 19.34 -3.95
C GLY A 25 11.15 18.68 -4.98
N ASP A 26 12.42 19.09 -4.99
CA ASP A 26 13.45 18.49 -5.86
C ASP A 26 13.70 17.03 -5.47
N LEU A 27 13.09 16.12 -6.22
CA LEU A 27 13.33 14.69 -6.12
C LEU A 27 14.68 14.40 -6.78
N ALA A 28 15.65 13.93 -6.00
CA ALA A 28 17.02 13.69 -6.46
C ALA A 28 17.09 12.55 -7.50
N LYS A 29 16.79 12.85 -8.78
CA LYS A 29 17.38 12.28 -10.01
C LYS A 29 16.70 12.70 -11.32
N ASN A 30 15.49 13.23 -11.30
CA ASN A 30 14.75 13.60 -12.51
C ASN A 30 14.06 14.95 -12.28
N SER A 31 14.13 15.88 -13.23
CA SER A 31 13.57 17.25 -13.20
C SER A 31 12.04 17.34 -13.07
N GLN A 32 11.43 16.57 -12.17
CA GLN A 32 10.01 16.56 -11.89
C GLN A 32 9.78 16.84 -10.41
N PHE A 33 8.87 17.78 -10.17
CA PHE A 33 8.68 18.45 -8.88
C PHE A 33 7.68 17.74 -7.96
N TYR A 34 7.10 16.62 -8.40
CA TYR A 34 5.92 16.02 -7.78
C TYR A 34 5.93 14.49 -7.85
N ASP A 35 5.65 13.84 -6.71
CA ASP A 35 5.29 12.43 -6.60
C ASP A 35 3.98 12.32 -5.81
N SER A 36 3.14 11.34 -6.13
CA SER A 36 1.89 11.11 -5.39
C SER A 36 1.48 9.67 -5.36
N SER A 37 0.85 9.29 -4.26
CA SER A 37 0.21 8.01 -4.10
C SER A 37 -1.18 8.14 -3.52
N VAL A 38 -2.06 7.26 -3.98
CA VAL A 38 -3.39 7.05 -3.40
C VAL A 38 -3.43 5.61 -2.94
N GLU A 39 -3.86 5.40 -1.71
CA GLU A 39 -4.03 4.08 -1.12
C GLU A 39 -5.42 3.97 -0.53
N VAL A 40 -6.08 2.85 -0.79
CA VAL A 40 -7.34 2.48 -0.15
C VAL A 40 -7.21 1.08 0.40
N GLY A 41 -7.85 0.82 1.53
CA GLY A 41 -7.79 -0.51 2.12
C GLY A 41 -8.91 -0.78 3.09
N ILE A 42 -9.08 -2.07 3.36
CA ILE A 42 -10.01 -2.61 4.34
C ILE A 42 -9.21 -3.54 5.26
N ILE A 43 -9.41 -3.38 6.56
CA ILE A 43 -8.83 -4.20 7.62
C ILE A 43 -9.99 -4.85 8.36
N THR A 44 -10.02 -6.17 8.44
CA THR A 44 -11.08 -6.94 9.13
C THR A 44 -10.51 -7.81 10.25
N GLY A 45 -10.88 -7.57 11.51
CA GLY A 45 -10.41 -8.28 12.69
C GLY A 45 -9.81 -7.33 13.74
N THR A 46 -9.86 -7.71 15.03
CA THR A 46 -9.55 -6.82 16.16
C THR A 46 -8.06 -6.64 16.45
N ASP A 47 -7.22 -7.66 16.20
CA ASP A 47 -5.81 -7.66 16.64
C ASP A 47 -4.82 -7.98 15.49
N SER A 48 -5.18 -8.97 14.67
CA SER A 48 -4.47 -9.38 13.46
C SER A 48 -5.52 -9.67 12.40
N GLY A 49 -6.10 -8.61 11.85
CA GLY A 49 -7.13 -8.74 10.84
C GLY A 49 -6.62 -9.01 9.43
N VAL A 50 -7.46 -9.61 8.57
CA VAL A 50 -7.19 -9.69 7.13
C VAL A 50 -7.13 -8.27 6.57
N LYS A 51 -6.08 -7.95 5.83
CA LYS A 51 -5.88 -6.62 5.23
C LYS A 51 -5.93 -6.75 3.72
N LEU A 52 -6.86 -6.04 3.11
CA LEU A 52 -6.88 -5.85 1.66
C LEU A 52 -6.52 -4.40 1.37
N LYS A 53 -5.59 -4.18 0.45
CA LYS A 53 -5.05 -2.87 0.15
C LYS A 53 -4.82 -2.72 -1.34
N ALA A 54 -5.32 -1.65 -1.92
CA ALA A 54 -5.01 -1.23 -3.27
C ALA A 54 -4.32 0.14 -3.21
N SER A 55 -3.17 0.26 -3.86
CA SER A 55 -2.49 1.54 -3.99
C SER A 55 -2.16 1.83 -5.45
N TYR A 56 -2.20 3.09 -5.79
CA TYR A 56 -1.72 3.63 -7.04
C TYR A 56 -0.66 4.67 -6.72
N GLU A 57 0.53 4.48 -7.25
CA GLU A 57 1.66 5.37 -7.07
C GLU A 57 2.09 5.90 -8.43
N LYS A 58 2.32 7.21 -8.50
CA LYS A 58 2.83 7.87 -9.69
C LYS A 58 4.19 8.50 -9.37
N SER A 59 5.22 7.66 -9.37
CA SER A 59 6.58 8.09 -9.08
C SER A 59 7.41 8.30 -10.35
N PHE A 60 7.88 9.53 -10.54
CA PHE A 60 8.77 9.90 -11.64
C PHE A 60 10.25 9.61 -11.35
N LEU A 61 10.58 9.13 -10.15
CA LEU A 61 11.92 8.61 -9.82
C LEU A 61 12.21 7.28 -10.57
N ASN A 62 11.17 6.50 -10.86
CA ASN A 62 11.26 5.29 -11.69
C ASN A 62 11.00 5.62 -13.17
N ALA A 63 12.02 6.13 -13.88
CA ALA A 63 11.93 6.48 -15.30
C ALA A 63 11.42 5.35 -16.22
N LYS A 64 11.51 4.09 -15.81
CA LYS A 64 10.96 2.94 -16.56
C LYS A 64 9.46 2.70 -16.31
N ASN A 65 8.94 3.07 -15.14
CA ASN A 65 7.60 2.73 -14.66
C ASN A 65 7.00 3.93 -13.90
N PRO A 66 6.57 4.99 -14.62
CA PRO A 66 6.14 6.25 -14.01
C PRO A 66 4.81 6.15 -13.25
N ALA A 67 4.08 5.05 -13.43
CA ALA A 67 2.85 4.74 -12.72
C ALA A 67 2.84 3.25 -12.36
N GLN A 68 2.45 2.95 -11.14
CA GLN A 68 2.37 1.60 -10.61
C GLN A 68 1.07 1.43 -9.82
N THR A 69 0.32 0.40 -10.16
CA THR A 69 -0.81 -0.06 -9.36
C THR A 69 -0.35 -1.29 -8.57
N LYS A 70 -0.68 -1.34 -7.28
CA LYS A 70 -0.38 -2.48 -6.42
C LYS A 70 -1.66 -2.91 -5.71
N LEU A 71 -1.93 -4.21 -5.73
CA LEU A 71 -2.96 -4.83 -4.92
C LEU A 71 -2.27 -5.81 -3.96
N GLU A 72 -2.57 -5.70 -2.67
CA GLU A 72 -1.98 -6.49 -1.61
C GLU A 72 -3.08 -7.08 -0.71
N LEU A 73 -3.02 -8.38 -0.49
CA LEU A 73 -3.81 -9.12 0.47
C LEU A 73 -2.87 -9.69 1.53
N ALA A 74 -3.09 -9.33 2.79
CA ALA A 74 -2.40 -9.90 3.93
C ALA A 74 -3.40 -10.70 4.77
N VAL A 75 -3.11 -11.99 4.94
CA VAL A 75 -3.89 -12.90 5.78
C VAL A 75 -3.01 -13.30 6.96
N PRO A 76 -3.34 -12.84 8.17
CA PRO A 76 -2.64 -13.27 9.38
C PRO A 76 -3.04 -14.71 9.73
N ILE A 77 -2.03 -15.51 10.06
CA ILE A 77 -2.21 -16.87 10.59
C ILE A 77 -2.18 -16.84 12.12
N SER A 78 -1.32 -15.99 12.70
CA SER A 78 -1.21 -15.74 14.12
C SER A 78 -0.88 -14.26 14.36
N GLN A 79 -0.63 -13.88 15.62
CA GLN A 79 -0.14 -12.53 15.95
C GLN A 79 1.24 -12.25 15.34
N ASP A 80 2.04 -13.30 15.13
CA ASP A 80 3.44 -13.19 14.72
C ASP A 80 3.67 -13.60 13.27
N ILE A 81 2.69 -14.22 12.60
CA ILE A 81 2.83 -14.78 11.26
C ILE A 81 1.73 -14.25 10.35
N ASP A 82 2.13 -13.73 9.19
CA ASP A 82 1.21 -13.42 8.09
C ASP A 82 1.69 -13.96 6.73
N ILE A 83 0.72 -14.27 5.88
CA ILE A 83 0.91 -14.50 4.46
C ILE A 83 0.49 -13.25 3.72
N ARG A 84 1.36 -12.75 2.84
CA ARG A 84 1.04 -11.63 1.94
C ARG A 84 1.16 -12.03 0.49
N LEU A 85 0.11 -11.74 -0.24
CA LEU A 85 0.03 -11.85 -1.69
C LEU A 85 -0.06 -10.44 -2.24
N ALA A 86 0.91 -10.05 -3.08
CA ALA A 86 0.89 -8.77 -3.75
C ALA A 86 1.01 -8.96 -5.26
N VAL A 87 0.20 -8.24 -6.01
CA VAL A 87 0.38 -8.05 -7.45
C VAL A 87 0.68 -6.59 -7.73
N THR A 88 1.73 -6.37 -8.49
CA THR A 88 2.18 -5.05 -8.91
C THR A 88 2.09 -4.98 -10.43
N HIS A 89 1.45 -3.93 -10.94
CA HIS A 89 1.32 -3.65 -12.36
C HIS A 89 1.87 -2.27 -12.66
N ALA A 90 2.89 -2.19 -13.50
CA ALA A 90 3.41 -0.93 -14.03
C ALA A 90 3.54 -0.98 -15.56
N ASN A 91 4.31 -1.94 -16.07
CA ASN A 91 4.40 -2.30 -17.50
C ASN A 91 4.17 -3.80 -17.75
N SER A 92 4.43 -4.64 -16.74
CA SER A 92 4.09 -6.05 -16.70
C SER A 92 3.54 -6.38 -15.31
N ALA A 93 2.75 -7.46 -15.21
CA ALA A 93 2.25 -7.95 -13.93
C ALA A 93 3.34 -8.76 -13.22
N MET A 94 3.70 -8.33 -12.01
CA MET A 94 4.61 -9.05 -11.12
C MET A 94 3.84 -9.53 -9.89
N TRP A 95 3.89 -10.84 -9.65
CA TRP A 95 3.32 -11.47 -8.46
C TRP A 95 4.40 -11.70 -7.41
N GLN A 96 4.08 -11.40 -6.16
CA GLN A 96 4.96 -11.63 -5.03
C GLN A 96 4.19 -12.32 -3.91
N LEU A 97 4.70 -13.47 -3.48
CA LEU A 97 4.31 -14.13 -2.24
C LEU A 97 5.37 -13.81 -1.18
N LYS A 98 4.94 -13.31 -0.03
CA LYS A 98 5.81 -13.02 1.10
C LYS A 98 5.27 -13.70 2.36
N LEU A 99 6.13 -14.45 3.04
CA LEU A 99 5.88 -15.01 4.36
C LEU A 99 6.61 -14.11 5.36
N ASN A 100 5.88 -13.47 6.28
CA ASN A 100 6.52 -12.67 7.33
C ASN A 100 6.38 -13.39 8.67
N TYR A 101 7.47 -13.37 9.43
CA TYR A 101 7.51 -13.80 10.82
C TYR A 101 8.11 -12.67 11.66
N TYR A 102 7.40 -12.29 12.70
CA TYR A 102 7.78 -11.23 13.62
C TYR A 102 8.26 -11.89 14.91
N TRP A 103 9.58 -11.90 15.15
CA TRP A 103 10.13 -12.29 16.46
C TRP A 103 9.79 -11.22 17.49
N GLN A 104 9.30 -11.65 18.66
CA GLN A 104 9.27 -10.82 19.87
C GLN A 104 10.64 -10.83 20.56
#